data_AF-A0A6L9KUB6-F1
#
_entry.id   AF-A0A6L9KUB6-F1
#
_cell.length_a   1.000
_cell.length_b   1.000
_cell.length_c   1.000
_cell.angle_alpha   90.00
_cell.angle_beta   90.00
_cell.angle_gamma   90.00
#
_symmetry.space_group_name_H-M   'P 1'
#
loop_
_entity.id
_entity.type
_entity.pdbx_description
1 polymer ?
#
loop_
_entity_poly.entity_id
_entity_poly.type
_entity_poly.pdbx_seq_one_letter_code
_entity_poly.pdbx_strand_id
1 'polypeptide(L)'
;MFSKQGGFGQGVGRLLVLGLTGTVAGCGGGSAGNGYGYGYGNNYSRWGNPAGIPNQAKYAFVVNNGSNNLSEYSTNTGGGLTSMATLRTGNSPNSVAVNPARRYVYVTNLSDSTLEEYTVSSSGVISPLSTIATGNSPESVAIDPSGHYAYVGISTGIAQFNIGTNGLLTTMIGSPVATNGIAQSVAVDPLGQFVYVAIPNKNQLMVFGIGSTGGLSYLRTLATGSSPQSVAVDPTGQYIYVVNQLSNSLSQYTHT
;
A
#
# COMPACT_ATOMS: atom_id res chain seq x y z
N MET A 1 0.84 -44.76 7.42
CA MET A 1 1.85 -44.67 8.51
C MET A 1 3.15 -44.24 7.85
N PHE A 2 3.76 -43.08 8.06
CA PHE A 2 3.84 -42.19 9.22
C PHE A 2 3.85 -40.71 8.78
N SER A 3 3.20 -39.88 9.59
CA SER A 3 3.33 -38.43 9.63
C SER A 3 4.69 -38.02 10.21
N LYS A 4 5.26 -36.89 9.77
CA LYS A 4 6.24 -36.15 10.57
C LYS A 4 5.88 -34.67 10.60
N GLN A 5 5.25 -34.27 11.71
CA GLN A 5 5.12 -32.88 12.12
C GLN A 5 6.46 -32.40 12.69
N GLY A 6 6.86 -31.18 12.35
CA GLY A 6 7.94 -30.46 13.03
C GLY A 6 7.41 -29.10 13.44
N GLY A 7 7.17 -28.91 14.74
CA GLY A 7 6.81 -27.63 15.33
C GLY A 7 8.04 -26.80 15.68
N PHE A 8 7.96 -25.49 15.49
CA PHE A 8 8.85 -24.45 16.01
C PHE A 8 7.94 -23.22 16.21
N GLY A 9 7.91 -22.48 17.31
CA GLY A 9 8.97 -22.01 18.19
C GLY A 9 8.85 -20.47 18.19
N GLN A 10 8.25 -19.90 19.24
CA GLN A 10 7.85 -18.48 19.33
C GLN A 10 9.07 -17.54 19.28
N GLY A 11 9.16 -16.70 18.24
CA GLY A 11 10.18 -15.66 18.09
C GLY A 11 9.61 -14.47 17.30
N VAL A 12 9.58 -13.30 17.93
CA VAL A 12 8.98 -12.06 17.40
C VAL A 12 9.82 -11.50 16.25
N GLY A 13 9.30 -11.52 15.02
CA GLY A 13 9.95 -11.03 13.79
C GLY A 13 9.30 -9.77 13.20
N ARG A 14 10.10 -8.90 12.57
CA ARG A 14 9.75 -7.54 12.09
C ARG A 14 9.21 -7.53 10.64
N LEU A 15 8.25 -6.64 10.34
CA LEU A 15 7.56 -6.45 9.04
C LEU A 15 8.28 -5.43 8.14
N LEU A 16 8.29 -5.67 6.81
CA LEU A 16 8.83 -4.79 5.76
C LEU A 16 7.71 -4.47 4.74
N VAL A 17 7.28 -3.22 4.65
CA VAL A 17 6.37 -2.72 3.58
C VAL A 17 7.09 -1.60 2.83
N LEU A 18 7.29 -1.75 1.52
CA LEU A 18 8.08 -0.84 0.70
C LEU A 18 7.19 0.16 -0.04
N GLY A 19 7.37 1.46 0.25
CA GLY A 19 6.95 2.56 -0.62
C GLY A 19 8.11 2.97 -1.52
N LEU A 20 7.94 2.88 -2.84
CA LEU A 20 8.94 3.30 -3.81
C LEU A 20 8.57 4.67 -4.41
N THR A 21 9.58 5.49 -4.67
CA THR A 21 9.38 6.79 -5.33
C THR A 21 9.21 6.68 -6.86
N GLY A 22 9.21 5.49 -7.46
CA GLY A 22 9.02 5.27 -8.91
C GLY A 22 7.84 4.35 -9.19
N THR A 23 7.36 4.30 -10.45
CA THR A 23 6.22 3.48 -10.88
C THR A 23 6.54 1.99 -10.74
N VAL A 24 6.36 1.47 -9.54
CA VAL A 24 6.29 0.06 -9.22
C VAL A 24 5.08 -0.05 -8.32
N ALA A 25 4.08 -0.83 -8.75
CA ALA A 25 2.94 -1.18 -7.91
C ALA A 25 3.48 -1.78 -6.61
N GLY A 26 3.41 -1.01 -5.53
CA GLY A 26 3.78 -1.48 -4.20
C GLY A 26 2.80 -2.58 -3.82
N CYS A 27 3.22 -3.83 -3.92
CA CYS A 27 2.49 -4.95 -3.32
C CYS A 27 2.69 -4.87 -1.80
N GLY A 28 1.81 -4.11 -1.15
CA GLY A 28 1.70 -3.99 0.30
C GLY A 28 0.41 -4.64 0.82
N GLY A 29 0.51 -5.30 1.97
CA GLY A 29 -0.62 -5.84 2.72
C GLY A 29 -0.78 -7.35 2.58
N GLY A 30 -0.08 -8.11 3.41
CA GLY A 30 -0.31 -9.54 3.60
C GLY A 30 -0.03 -9.88 5.06
N SER A 31 -1.09 -10.06 5.84
CA SER A 31 -0.99 -10.54 7.22
C SER A 31 -0.68 -12.02 7.22
N ALA A 32 0.57 -12.46 7.38
CA ALA A 32 0.89 -13.86 7.69
C ALA A 32 2.09 -13.90 8.66
N GLY A 33 2.01 -14.56 9.82
CA GLY A 33 1.75 -16.00 9.86
C GLY A 33 2.98 -16.72 9.31
N ASN A 34 3.98 -16.91 10.18
CA ASN A 34 5.20 -17.72 10.01
C ASN A 34 6.10 -17.38 8.81
N GLY A 35 7.18 -16.67 9.10
CA GLY A 35 8.24 -16.36 8.15
C GLY A 35 9.01 -17.59 7.69
N TYR A 36 8.99 -17.83 6.38
CA TYR A 36 10.11 -18.40 5.66
C TYR A 36 10.70 -17.30 4.78
N GLY A 37 11.92 -16.89 5.09
CA GLY A 37 12.65 -15.92 4.29
C GLY A 37 12.99 -16.51 2.92
N TYR A 38 12.54 -15.83 1.87
CA TYR A 38 13.14 -15.96 0.55
C TYR A 38 13.78 -14.63 0.20
N GLY A 39 15.11 -14.61 0.20
CA GLY A 39 15.87 -13.52 -0.39
C GLY A 39 15.60 -13.48 -1.89
N TYR A 40 15.08 -12.37 -2.39
CA TYR A 40 15.02 -12.15 -3.83
C TYR A 40 16.39 -11.65 -4.29
N GLY A 41 17.19 -12.60 -4.77
CA GLY A 41 18.46 -12.34 -5.43
C GLY A 41 18.25 -11.60 -6.75
N ASN A 42 19.10 -10.60 -6.97
CA ASN A 42 19.18 -9.84 -8.20
C ASN A 42 19.52 -10.77 -9.37
N ASN A 43 18.59 -10.94 -10.32
CA ASN A 43 18.87 -11.50 -11.64
C ASN A 43 18.49 -10.48 -12.73
N TYR A 44 19.11 -9.31 -12.67
CA TYR A 44 19.17 -8.39 -13.79
C TYR A 44 20.34 -8.78 -14.70
N SER A 45 20.27 -9.93 -15.38
CA SER A 45 21.29 -10.27 -16.40
C SER A 45 20.80 -11.09 -17.59
N ARG A 46 19.50 -11.44 -17.70
CA ARG A 46 19.01 -12.26 -18.83
C ARG A 46 17.88 -11.70 -19.67
N TRP A 47 17.41 -10.50 -19.37
CA TRP A 47 16.49 -9.76 -20.24
C TRP A 47 17.16 -8.43 -20.54
N GLY A 48 17.59 -8.28 -21.80
CA GLY A 48 18.37 -7.14 -22.27
C GLY A 48 17.72 -5.83 -21.84
N ASN A 49 18.54 -4.90 -21.36
CA ASN A 49 18.18 -3.54 -21.00
C ASN A 49 17.45 -2.87 -22.18
N PRO A 50 16.11 -2.73 -22.15
CA PRO A 50 15.40 -1.97 -23.17
C PRO A 50 15.54 -0.51 -22.78
N ALA A 51 16.06 0.27 -23.72
CA ALA A 51 16.30 1.71 -23.64
C ALA A 51 15.36 2.51 -22.71
N GLY A 52 15.96 3.26 -21.78
CA GLY A 52 15.41 4.53 -21.30
C GLY A 52 14.31 4.48 -20.25
N ILE A 53 14.55 3.85 -19.09
CA ILE A 53 13.65 3.99 -17.93
C ILE A 53 13.68 5.47 -17.47
N PRO A 54 12.59 6.25 -17.62
CA PRO A 54 12.57 7.61 -17.13
C PRO A 54 12.37 7.54 -15.61
N ASN A 55 13.36 8.06 -14.86
CA ASN A 55 13.29 8.36 -13.44
C ASN A 55 13.35 7.15 -12.49
N GLN A 56 14.55 6.59 -12.30
CA GLN A 56 14.82 5.68 -11.18
C GLN A 56 14.28 6.27 -9.87
N ALA A 57 13.55 5.46 -9.10
CA ALA A 57 13.26 5.78 -7.71
C ALA A 57 14.60 6.12 -7.04
N LYS A 58 14.68 7.27 -6.37
CA LYS A 58 15.89 7.73 -5.64
C LYS A 58 15.86 7.35 -4.17
N TYR A 59 14.65 7.12 -3.65
CA TYR A 59 14.39 6.84 -2.26
C TYR A 59 13.36 5.73 -2.11
N ALA A 60 13.49 4.97 -1.03
CA ALA A 60 12.55 3.95 -0.58
C ALA A 60 12.20 4.17 0.90
N PHE A 61 10.94 3.91 1.24
CA PHE A 61 10.41 4.09 2.59
C PHE A 61 9.84 2.77 3.10
N VAL A 62 10.14 2.46 4.37
CA VAL A 62 9.74 1.23 5.02
C VAL A 62 9.06 1.50 6.34
N VAL A 63 7.83 1.04 6.51
CA VAL A 63 7.17 1.03 7.82
C VAL A 63 7.50 -0.26 8.57
N ASN A 64 7.91 -0.12 9.83
CA ASN A 64 8.31 -1.22 10.69
C ASN A 64 7.29 -1.39 11.83
N ASN A 65 6.26 -2.20 11.59
CA ASN A 65 5.13 -2.38 12.50
C ASN A 65 5.54 -2.64 13.97
N GLY A 66 6.41 -3.62 14.20
CA GLY A 66 6.83 -3.98 15.57
C GLY A 66 7.84 -3.01 16.21
N SER A 67 8.35 -2.03 15.48
CA SER A 67 9.32 -1.04 15.99
C SER A 67 8.77 0.39 16.01
N ASN A 68 7.53 0.61 15.56
CA ASN A 68 6.84 1.90 15.51
C ASN A 68 7.70 3.00 14.88
N ASN A 69 8.29 2.69 13.71
CA ASN A 69 9.12 3.62 12.99
C ASN A 69 9.06 3.44 11.47
N LEU A 70 9.48 4.49 10.76
CA LEU A 70 9.63 4.60 9.32
C LEU A 70 11.11 4.70 8.98
N SER A 71 11.65 3.76 8.22
CA SER A 71 13.02 3.78 7.70
C SER A 71 13.07 4.37 6.30
N GLU A 72 14.05 5.23 6.06
CA GLU A 72 14.34 5.84 4.77
C GLU A 72 15.65 5.26 4.20
N TYR A 73 15.64 4.96 2.91
CA TYR A 73 16.80 4.49 2.17
C TYR A 73 16.98 5.28 0.89
N SER A 74 18.23 5.51 0.49
CA SER A 74 18.55 5.87 -0.89
C SER A 74 18.73 4.62 -1.74
N THR A 75 18.39 4.73 -3.01
CA THR A 75 18.55 3.66 -4.01
C THR A 75 19.66 4.03 -4.98
N ASN A 76 20.55 3.08 -5.27
CA ASN A 76 21.55 3.24 -6.33
C ASN A 76 21.05 2.67 -7.67
N THR A 77 21.82 2.91 -8.73
CA THR A 77 21.47 2.48 -10.09
C THR A 77 21.39 0.97 -10.27
N GLY A 78 22.00 0.19 -9.37
CA GLY A 78 21.92 -1.27 -9.31
C GLY A 78 20.81 -1.80 -8.40
N GLY A 79 19.94 -0.94 -7.87
CA GLY A 79 18.85 -1.31 -6.96
C GLY A 79 19.27 -1.56 -5.51
N GLY A 80 20.53 -1.30 -5.16
CA GLY A 80 21.00 -1.40 -3.78
C GLY A 80 20.44 -0.28 -2.90
N LEU A 81 20.12 -0.62 -1.65
CA LEU A 81 19.60 0.30 -0.64
C LEU A 81 20.71 0.75 0.31
N THR A 82 20.76 2.04 0.61
CA THR A 82 21.62 2.60 1.66
C THR A 82 20.76 3.34 2.67
N SER A 83 20.83 2.92 3.94
CA SER A 83 20.07 3.52 5.04
C SER A 83 20.40 5.00 5.17
N MET A 84 19.38 5.84 5.35
CA MET A 84 19.52 7.29 5.50
C MET A 84 19.04 7.74 6.88
N ALA A 85 17.76 7.46 7.19
CA ALA A 85 17.13 7.94 8.40
C ALA A 85 16.14 6.91 8.96
N THR A 86 15.78 7.08 10.22
CA THR A 86 14.66 6.37 10.84
C THR A 86 13.89 7.35 11.71
N LEU A 87 12.60 7.50 11.44
CA LEU A 87 11.70 8.41 12.14
C LEU A 87 10.71 7.60 12.96
N ARG A 88 10.33 8.09 14.13
CA ARG A 88 9.23 7.48 14.90
C ARG A 88 7.92 7.71 14.15
N THR A 89 7.06 6.72 14.23
CA THR A 89 5.66 6.83 13.82
C THR A 89 4.77 6.64 15.04
N GLY A 90 3.46 6.69 14.83
CA GLY A 90 2.47 6.08 15.70
C GLY A 90 2.64 4.56 15.82
N ASN A 91 1.72 3.94 16.57
CA ASN A 91 1.77 2.53 16.90
C ASN A 91 1.29 1.64 15.76
N SER A 92 2.04 0.56 15.54
CA SER A 92 1.74 -0.46 14.53
C SER A 92 1.57 0.14 13.13
N PRO A 93 2.58 0.87 12.60
CA PRO A 93 2.52 1.40 11.25
C PRO A 93 2.36 0.23 10.26
N ASN A 94 1.43 0.34 9.31
CA ASN A 94 1.01 -0.79 8.48
C ASN A 94 1.21 -0.56 6.98
N SER A 95 0.95 0.66 6.49
CA SER A 95 1.08 1.00 5.08
C SER A 95 1.76 2.36 4.91
N VAL A 96 2.46 2.52 3.79
CA VAL A 96 3.10 3.77 3.40
C VAL A 96 2.82 4.08 1.93
N ALA A 97 2.47 5.32 1.62
CA ALA A 97 2.32 5.82 0.25
C ALA A 97 3.11 7.12 0.05
N VAL A 98 3.64 7.31 -1.16
CA VAL A 98 4.30 8.54 -1.58
C VAL A 98 3.42 9.21 -2.63
N ASN A 99 3.21 10.52 -2.55
CA ASN A 99 2.44 11.20 -3.59
C ASN A 99 3.18 11.20 -4.94
N PRO A 100 2.48 11.33 -6.07
CA PRO A 100 3.10 11.34 -7.40
C PRO A 100 4.20 12.40 -7.58
N ALA A 101 4.07 13.55 -6.92
CA ALA A 101 5.09 14.60 -6.95
C ALA A 101 6.33 14.29 -6.09
N ARG A 102 6.32 13.21 -5.30
CA ARG A 102 7.42 12.75 -4.43
C ARG A 102 7.83 13.78 -3.36
N ARG A 103 6.88 14.58 -2.91
CA ARG A 103 7.06 15.64 -1.90
C ARG A 103 6.47 15.29 -0.56
N TYR A 104 5.60 14.28 -0.50
CA TYR A 104 4.90 13.87 0.69
C TYR A 104 4.84 12.35 0.82
N VAL A 105 4.95 11.88 2.07
CA VAL A 105 4.82 10.49 2.47
C VAL A 105 3.69 10.40 3.50
N TYR A 106 2.87 9.36 3.37
CA TYR A 106 1.71 9.14 4.23
C TYR A 106 1.79 7.73 4.82
N VAL A 107 1.71 7.62 6.14
CA VAL A 107 1.85 6.37 6.89
C VAL A 107 0.60 6.10 7.71
N THR A 108 -0.02 4.93 7.54
CA THR A 108 -1.12 4.51 8.41
C THR A 108 -0.60 3.85 9.69
N ASN A 109 -1.17 4.22 10.83
CA ASN A 109 -0.87 3.64 12.14
C ASN A 109 -2.09 2.87 12.65
N LEU A 110 -2.04 1.55 12.52
CA LEU A 110 -3.20 0.67 12.68
C LEU A 110 -3.80 0.76 14.09
N SER A 111 -2.94 0.75 15.11
CA SER A 111 -3.36 0.74 16.51
C SER A 111 -3.83 2.13 16.99
N ASP A 112 -3.33 3.19 16.38
CA ASP A 112 -3.69 4.57 16.74
C ASP A 112 -4.91 5.09 15.98
N SER A 113 -5.35 4.40 14.92
CA SER A 113 -6.43 4.86 14.03
C SER A 113 -6.13 6.22 13.38
N THR A 114 -4.86 6.45 13.07
CA THR A 114 -4.35 7.68 12.46
C THR A 114 -3.56 7.42 11.19
N LEU A 115 -3.36 8.50 10.43
CA LEU A 115 -2.39 8.59 9.36
C LEU A 115 -1.47 9.78 9.62
N GLU A 116 -0.17 9.52 9.56
CA GLU A 116 0.88 10.53 9.69
C GLU A 116 1.37 11.01 8.33
N GLU A 117 1.59 12.31 8.25
CA GLU A 117 2.00 13.01 7.03
C GLU A 117 3.42 13.51 7.21
N TYR A 118 4.24 13.35 6.19
CA TYR A 118 5.64 13.76 6.18
C TYR A 118 5.92 14.56 4.91
N THR A 119 6.80 15.56 5.02
CA THR A 119 7.42 16.21 3.87
C THR A 119 8.65 15.42 3.42
N VAL A 120 8.96 15.46 2.13
CA VAL A 120 10.16 14.90 1.51
C VAL A 120 10.93 16.04 0.88
N SER A 121 12.16 16.27 1.33
CA SER A 121 13.04 17.28 0.74
C SER A 121 13.61 16.81 -0.61
N SER A 122 14.22 17.72 -1.37
CA SER A 122 14.88 17.36 -2.64
C SER A 122 16.04 16.36 -2.49
N SER A 123 16.62 16.24 -1.29
CA SER A 123 17.65 15.27 -0.95
C SER A 123 17.10 13.96 -0.37
N GLY A 124 15.76 13.79 -0.34
CA GLY A 124 15.08 12.60 0.16
C GLY A 124 14.65 12.70 1.61
N VAL A 125 15.36 13.52 2.40
CA VAL A 125 15.17 13.61 3.86
C VAL A 125 13.71 13.89 4.19
N ILE A 126 13.13 13.01 5.00
CA ILE A 126 11.76 13.16 5.48
C ILE A 126 11.68 13.95 6.78
N SER A 127 10.58 14.69 6.96
CA SER A 127 10.29 15.44 8.18
C SER A 127 8.80 15.40 8.52
N PRO A 128 8.42 15.20 9.79
CA PRO A 128 7.01 15.17 10.20
C PRO A 128 6.28 16.45 9.80
N LEU A 129 5.04 16.31 9.35
CA LEU A 129 4.20 17.42 8.92
C LEU A 129 2.93 17.52 9.78
N SER A 130 2.15 16.44 9.88
CA SER A 130 0.89 16.42 10.62
C SER A 130 0.44 14.98 10.92
N THR A 131 -0.67 14.86 11.64
CA THR A 131 -1.38 13.61 11.88
C THR A 131 -2.89 13.86 11.74
N ILE A 132 -3.59 12.94 11.10
CA ILE A 132 -5.04 13.00 10.90
C ILE A 132 -5.70 11.67 11.30
N ALA A 133 -6.93 11.73 11.81
CA ALA A 133 -7.71 10.54 12.09
C ALA A 133 -8.24 9.90 10.79
N THR A 134 -8.11 8.58 10.67
CA THR A 134 -8.59 7.84 9.48
C THR A 134 -9.92 7.14 9.69
N GLY A 135 -10.25 6.83 10.94
CA GLY A 135 -11.18 5.75 11.28
C GLY A 135 -10.41 4.50 11.71
N ASN A 136 -11.14 3.56 12.30
CA ASN A 136 -10.54 2.45 13.05
C ASN A 136 -9.77 1.48 12.17
N SER A 137 -8.57 1.11 12.62
CA SER A 137 -7.69 0.11 11.99
C SER A 137 -7.39 0.40 10.52
N PRO A 138 -6.64 1.48 10.21
CA PRO A 138 -6.23 1.78 8.85
C PRO A 138 -5.21 0.76 8.34
N GLU A 139 -5.66 -0.09 7.40
CA GLU A 139 -4.91 -1.21 6.86
C GLU A 139 -4.00 -0.80 5.70
N SER A 140 -4.49 0.06 4.81
CA SER A 140 -3.77 0.46 3.59
C SER A 140 -4.04 1.92 3.24
N VAL A 141 -3.12 2.53 2.50
CA VAL A 141 -3.30 3.86 1.90
C VAL A 141 -2.88 3.85 0.45
N ALA A 142 -3.71 4.41 -0.42
CA ALA A 142 -3.42 4.66 -1.82
C ALA A 142 -3.66 6.13 -2.16
N ILE A 143 -2.86 6.66 -3.08
CA ILE A 143 -2.96 8.03 -3.58
C ILE A 143 -3.29 7.96 -5.07
N ASP A 144 -4.22 8.79 -5.49
CA ASP A 144 -4.60 8.83 -6.90
C ASP A 144 -3.45 9.39 -7.78
N PRO A 145 -3.43 9.07 -9.08
CA PRO A 145 -2.37 9.52 -9.98
C PRO A 145 -2.21 11.04 -10.11
N SER A 146 -3.26 11.83 -9.85
CA SER A 146 -3.15 13.29 -9.83
C SER A 146 -2.51 13.82 -8.54
N GLY A 147 -2.51 13.02 -7.47
CA GLY A 147 -1.97 13.40 -6.17
C GLY A 147 -2.87 14.36 -5.39
N HIS A 148 -4.17 14.39 -5.71
CA HIS A 148 -5.17 15.23 -5.08
C HIS A 148 -6.06 14.48 -4.08
N TYR A 149 -6.06 13.14 -4.14
CA TYR A 149 -6.93 12.30 -3.33
C TYR A 149 -6.16 11.14 -2.71
N ALA A 150 -6.50 10.84 -1.45
CA ALA A 150 -6.03 9.65 -0.75
C ALA A 150 -7.21 8.80 -0.28
N TYR A 151 -7.05 7.48 -0.42
CA TYR A 151 -8.02 6.48 -0.02
C TYR A 151 -7.38 5.53 0.99
N VAL A 152 -7.97 5.45 2.18
CA VAL A 152 -7.46 4.64 3.28
C VAL A 152 -8.43 3.52 3.57
N GLY A 153 -7.98 2.27 3.44
CA GLY A 153 -8.76 1.12 3.84
C GLY A 153 -8.84 1.04 5.36
N ILE A 154 -10.05 1.01 5.91
CA ILE A 154 -10.33 0.91 7.34
C ILE A 154 -11.29 -0.27 7.62
N SER A 155 -11.49 -0.58 8.90
CA SER A 155 -12.36 -1.68 9.35
C SER A 155 -13.81 -1.63 8.87
N THR A 156 -14.34 -0.45 8.55
CA THR A 156 -15.75 -0.25 8.13
C THR A 156 -15.91 0.10 6.66
N GLY A 157 -14.83 0.35 5.92
CA GLY A 157 -14.91 0.96 4.60
C GLY A 157 -13.64 1.62 4.13
N ILE A 158 -13.81 2.66 3.31
CA ILE A 158 -12.73 3.46 2.75
C ILE A 158 -12.89 4.89 3.27
N ALA A 159 -11.93 5.37 4.04
CA ALA A 159 -11.83 6.78 4.38
C ALA A 159 -11.22 7.56 3.21
N GLN A 160 -11.83 8.70 2.87
CA GLN A 160 -11.47 9.50 1.71
C GLN A 160 -10.96 10.88 2.14
N PHE A 161 -9.87 11.34 1.53
CA PHE A 161 -9.22 12.61 1.86
C PHE A 161 -8.88 13.40 0.62
N ASN A 162 -9.05 14.72 0.68
CA ASN A 162 -8.40 15.65 -0.25
C ASN A 162 -6.96 15.88 0.22
N ILE A 163 -6.03 15.98 -0.73
CA ILE A 163 -4.64 16.36 -0.52
C ILE A 163 -4.45 17.82 -0.93
N GLY A 164 -4.16 18.68 0.04
CA GLY A 164 -3.84 20.09 -0.22
C GLY A 164 -2.51 20.26 -0.96
N THR A 165 -2.29 21.44 -1.54
CA THR A 165 -1.00 21.78 -2.20
C THR A 165 0.18 21.80 -1.23
N ASN A 166 -0.09 21.87 0.07
CA ASN A 166 0.87 21.75 1.17
C ASN A 166 1.07 20.31 1.65
N GLY A 167 0.39 19.33 1.05
CA GLY A 167 0.45 17.91 1.40
C GLY A 167 -0.50 17.49 2.51
N LEU A 168 -1.18 18.43 3.18
CA LEU A 168 -2.08 18.12 4.29
C LEU A 168 -3.36 17.44 3.80
N LEU A 169 -3.79 16.40 4.51
CA LEU A 169 -5.06 15.75 4.24
C LEU A 169 -6.22 16.52 4.90
N THR A 170 -7.38 16.49 4.23
CA THR A 170 -8.65 16.91 4.80
C THR A 170 -9.72 15.88 4.47
N THR A 171 -10.49 15.47 5.48
CA THR A 171 -11.55 14.46 5.31
C THR A 171 -12.61 14.94 4.33
N MET A 172 -12.96 14.11 3.34
CA MET A 172 -14.03 14.41 2.40
C MET A 172 -15.42 14.26 3.03
N ILE A 173 -16.37 15.08 2.57
CA ILE A 173 -17.78 14.91 2.90
C ILE A 173 -18.26 13.54 2.37
N GLY A 174 -19.01 12.80 3.20
CA GLY A 174 -19.47 11.44 2.87
C GLY A 174 -18.45 10.34 3.12
N SER A 175 -17.30 10.66 3.73
CA SER A 175 -16.36 9.67 4.25
C SER A 175 -16.83 9.11 5.61
N PRO A 176 -16.64 7.79 5.89
CA PRO A 176 -16.13 6.76 4.99
C PRO A 176 -17.20 6.21 4.03
N VAL A 177 -16.77 5.68 2.89
CA VAL A 177 -17.63 4.84 2.03
C VAL A 177 -17.65 3.42 2.58
N ALA A 178 -18.84 2.92 2.92
CA ALA A 178 -18.99 1.60 3.50
C ALA A 178 -18.70 0.47 2.49
N THR A 179 -17.90 -0.50 2.90
CA THR A 179 -17.68 -1.78 2.20
C THR A 179 -18.40 -2.93 2.92
N ASN A 180 -18.96 -2.66 4.10
CA ASN A 180 -19.56 -3.64 5.01
C ASN A 180 -18.58 -4.77 5.38
N GLY A 181 -17.27 -4.50 5.37
CA GLY A 181 -16.19 -5.43 5.69
C GLY A 181 -14.87 -4.68 5.84
N ILE A 182 -13.80 -5.38 6.23
CA ILE A 182 -12.49 -4.75 6.41
C ILE A 182 -11.90 -4.47 5.02
N ALA A 183 -11.60 -3.21 4.72
CA ALA A 183 -10.90 -2.82 3.50
C ALA A 183 -9.39 -3.05 3.67
N GLN A 184 -8.93 -4.26 3.36
CA GLN A 184 -7.56 -4.70 3.66
C GLN A 184 -6.51 -4.05 2.75
N SER A 185 -6.82 -3.93 1.46
CA SER A 185 -5.96 -3.34 0.45
C SER A 185 -6.80 -2.51 -0.49
N VAL A 186 -6.37 -1.26 -0.70
CA VAL A 186 -6.96 -0.30 -1.63
C VAL A 186 -5.94 -0.03 -2.73
N ALA A 187 -6.36 -0.11 -3.99
CA ALA A 187 -5.55 0.23 -5.15
C ALA A 187 -6.32 1.17 -6.08
N VAL A 188 -5.64 2.19 -6.61
CA VAL A 188 -6.19 3.12 -7.61
C VAL A 188 -5.65 2.72 -8.98
N ASP A 189 -6.46 2.78 -10.02
CA ASP A 189 -5.98 2.54 -11.38
C ASP A 189 -5.07 3.69 -11.88
N PRO A 190 -4.20 3.44 -12.88
CA PRO A 190 -3.27 4.46 -13.39
C PRO A 190 -3.93 5.71 -13.99
N LEU A 191 -5.21 5.64 -14.36
CA LEU A 191 -5.96 6.79 -14.90
C LEU A 191 -6.79 7.51 -13.83
N GLY A 192 -6.81 7.03 -12.58
CA GLY A 192 -7.55 7.66 -11.48
C GLY A 192 -9.06 7.64 -11.65
N GLN A 193 -9.58 6.63 -12.35
CA GLN A 193 -11.01 6.43 -12.62
C GLN A 193 -11.66 5.42 -11.67
N PHE A 194 -10.88 4.50 -11.10
CA PHE A 194 -11.39 3.38 -10.30
C PHE A 194 -10.54 3.12 -9.06
N VAL A 195 -11.23 2.70 -8.00
CA VAL A 195 -10.64 2.12 -6.79
C VAL A 195 -11.06 0.66 -6.65
N TYR A 196 -10.09 -0.20 -6.39
CA TYR A 196 -10.27 -1.62 -6.13
C TYR A 196 -9.94 -1.93 -4.68
N VAL A 197 -10.81 -2.69 -4.02
CA VAL A 197 -10.66 -3.00 -2.60
C VAL A 197 -10.82 -4.49 -2.32
N ALA A 198 -9.79 -5.10 -1.73
CA ALA A 198 -9.87 -6.46 -1.20
C ALA A 198 -10.61 -6.49 0.14
N ILE A 199 -11.62 -7.36 0.26
CA ILE A 199 -12.41 -7.59 1.46
C ILE A 199 -12.20 -9.04 1.93
N PRO A 200 -11.25 -9.30 2.85
CA PRO A 200 -10.82 -10.65 3.20
C PRO A 200 -11.94 -11.52 3.75
N ASN A 201 -12.73 -10.98 4.68
CA ASN A 201 -13.78 -11.71 5.39
C ASN A 201 -14.99 -12.07 4.50
N LYS A 202 -15.01 -11.59 3.25
CA LYS A 202 -16.06 -11.89 2.28
C LYS A 202 -15.56 -12.58 1.02
N ASN A 203 -14.25 -12.76 0.85
CA ASN A 203 -13.64 -13.26 -0.39
C ASN A 203 -14.08 -12.44 -1.62
N GLN A 204 -13.98 -11.11 -1.49
CA GLN A 204 -14.50 -10.17 -2.48
C GLN A 204 -13.45 -9.14 -2.89
N LEU A 205 -13.51 -8.76 -4.16
CA LEU A 205 -12.92 -7.54 -4.72
C LEU A 205 -14.06 -6.57 -5.02
N MET A 206 -14.13 -5.47 -4.28
CA MET A 206 -15.08 -4.39 -4.55
C MET A 206 -14.47 -3.37 -5.51
N VAL A 207 -15.29 -2.84 -6.43
CA VAL A 207 -14.89 -1.85 -7.42
C VAL A 207 -15.73 -0.60 -7.25
N PHE A 208 -15.06 0.54 -7.17
CA PHE A 208 -15.66 1.87 -7.06
C PHE A 208 -15.19 2.76 -8.21
N GLY A 209 -16.07 3.61 -8.72
CA GLY A 209 -15.70 4.68 -9.64
C GLY A 209 -15.32 5.95 -8.87
N ILE A 210 -14.28 6.64 -9.34
CA ILE A 210 -13.83 7.93 -8.80
C ILE A 210 -14.54 9.04 -9.58
N GLY A 211 -15.32 9.88 -8.88
CA GLY A 211 -15.95 11.06 -9.46
C GLY A 211 -14.95 12.21 -9.68
N SER A 212 -15.39 13.26 -10.37
CA SER A 212 -14.56 14.43 -10.69
C SER A 212 -14.03 15.20 -9.48
N THR A 213 -14.58 14.96 -8.29
CA THR A 213 -14.13 15.54 -7.02
C THR A 213 -13.46 14.50 -6.10
N GLY A 214 -13.06 13.34 -6.64
CA GLY A 214 -12.39 12.27 -5.89
C GLY A 214 -13.33 11.33 -5.12
N GLY A 215 -14.62 11.66 -5.00
CA GLY A 215 -15.59 10.86 -4.26
C GLY A 215 -15.85 9.50 -4.92
N LEU A 216 -15.94 8.45 -4.10
CA LEU A 216 -16.16 7.07 -4.55
C LEU A 216 -17.64 6.74 -4.72
N SER A 217 -17.95 6.04 -5.81
CA SER A 217 -19.27 5.47 -6.10
C SER A 217 -19.15 3.97 -6.30
N TYR A 218 -19.95 3.17 -5.58
CA TYR A 218 -19.92 1.71 -5.72
C TYR A 218 -20.39 1.31 -7.13
N LEU A 219 -19.63 0.44 -7.79
CA LEU A 219 -19.98 -0.09 -9.11
C LEU A 219 -20.40 -1.54 -9.03
N ARG A 220 -19.50 -2.41 -8.54
CA ARG A 220 -19.73 -3.86 -8.51
C ARG A 220 -18.80 -4.56 -7.54
N THR A 221 -19.11 -5.84 -7.30
CA THR A 221 -18.29 -6.76 -6.52
C THR A 221 -17.96 -7.98 -7.36
N LEU A 222 -16.72 -8.45 -7.27
CA LEU A 222 -16.20 -9.65 -7.93
C LEU A 222 -15.80 -10.67 -6.87
N ALA A 223 -16.04 -11.95 -7.13
CA ALA A 223 -15.59 -13.03 -6.25
C ALA A 223 -14.08 -13.27 -6.44
N THR A 224 -13.36 -13.44 -5.33
CA THR A 224 -11.93 -13.79 -5.32
C THR A 224 -11.72 -15.21 -4.81
N GLY A 225 -10.46 -15.65 -4.68
CA GLY A 225 -10.12 -16.77 -3.79
C GLY A 225 -10.29 -16.40 -2.31
N SER A 226 -9.93 -17.32 -1.42
CA SER A 226 -10.12 -17.15 0.04
C SER A 226 -9.14 -16.14 0.65
N SER A 227 -9.66 -15.20 1.45
CA SER A 227 -8.92 -14.13 2.13
C SER A 227 -8.02 -13.33 1.18
N PRO A 228 -8.59 -12.54 0.25
CA PRO A 228 -7.81 -11.61 -0.57
C PRO A 228 -7.08 -10.60 0.33
N GLN A 229 -5.76 -10.48 0.16
CA GLN A 229 -4.90 -9.66 1.02
C GLN A 229 -4.38 -8.40 0.33
N SER A 230 -3.96 -8.51 -0.93
CA SER A 230 -3.41 -7.37 -1.68
C SER A 230 -4.01 -7.30 -3.07
N VAL A 231 -4.22 -6.08 -3.55
CA VAL A 231 -4.68 -5.76 -4.91
C VAL A 231 -3.62 -4.94 -5.60
N ALA A 232 -3.30 -5.28 -6.85
CA ALA A 232 -2.46 -4.47 -7.71
C ALA A 232 -3.12 -4.27 -9.08
N VAL A 233 -2.97 -3.08 -9.65
CA VAL A 233 -3.40 -2.76 -11.01
C VAL A 233 -2.16 -2.64 -11.88
N ASP A 234 -2.18 -3.23 -13.07
CA ASP A 234 -1.06 -3.10 -13.98
C ASP A 234 -0.93 -1.66 -14.52
N PRO A 235 0.25 -1.23 -14.98
CA PRO A 235 0.46 0.15 -15.45
C PRO A 235 -0.41 0.59 -16.63
N THR A 236 -0.94 -0.36 -17.42
CA THR A 236 -1.88 -0.05 -18.51
C THR A 236 -3.33 0.06 -18.04
N GLY A 237 -3.64 -0.34 -16.80
CA GLY A 237 -4.99 -0.35 -16.24
C GLY A 237 -5.88 -1.49 -16.76
N GLN A 238 -5.35 -2.38 -17.59
CA GLN A 238 -6.12 -3.46 -18.23
C GLN A 238 -6.32 -4.68 -17.34
N TYR A 239 -5.41 -4.93 -16.41
CA TYR A 239 -5.38 -6.11 -15.55
C TYR A 239 -5.32 -5.72 -14.08
N ILE A 240 -6.16 -6.39 -13.30
CA ILE A 240 -6.15 -6.31 -11.84
C ILE A 240 -5.74 -7.69 -11.30
N TYR A 241 -4.83 -7.70 -10.34
CA TYR A 241 -4.32 -8.90 -9.69
C TYR A 241 -4.65 -8.87 -8.20
N VAL A 242 -5.18 -9.97 -7.68
CA VAL A 242 -5.53 -10.13 -6.26
C VAL A 242 -4.86 -11.37 -5.72
N VAL A 243 -4.03 -11.22 -4.69
CA VAL A 243 -3.40 -12.34 -3.98
C VAL A 243 -4.34 -12.82 -2.87
N ASN A 244 -4.63 -14.12 -2.87
CA ASN A 244 -5.56 -14.75 -1.93
C ASN A 244 -4.78 -15.64 -0.97
N GLN A 245 -4.65 -15.20 0.27
CA GLN A 245 -3.74 -15.81 1.23
C GLN A 245 -4.19 -17.22 1.63
N LEU A 246 -5.44 -17.38 2.07
CA LEU A 246 -5.88 -18.67 2.63
C LEU A 246 -6.05 -19.75 1.55
N SER A 247 -6.29 -19.34 0.31
CA SER A 247 -6.37 -20.28 -0.82
C SER A 247 -5.03 -20.47 -1.55
N ASN A 248 -3.97 -19.74 -1.17
CA ASN A 248 -2.67 -19.75 -1.85
C ASN A 248 -2.79 -19.55 -3.37
N SER A 249 -3.60 -18.58 -3.80
CA SER A 249 -3.92 -18.37 -5.21
C SER A 249 -3.81 -16.92 -5.63
N LEU A 250 -3.73 -16.68 -6.95
CA LEU A 250 -3.79 -15.36 -7.57
C LEU A 250 -5.04 -15.30 -8.46
N SER A 251 -5.89 -14.30 -8.25
CA SER A 251 -6.99 -13.99 -9.16
C SER A 251 -6.57 -12.86 -10.10
N GLN A 252 -6.86 -13.01 -11.40
CA GLN A 252 -6.66 -11.97 -12.41
C GLN A 252 -8.02 -11.55 -12.98
N TYR A 253 -8.21 -10.26 -13.16
CA TYR A 253 -9.40 -9.67 -13.77
C TYR A 253 -8.99 -8.75 -14.92
N THR A 254 -9.88 -8.60 -15.89
CA THR A 254 -9.75 -7.61 -16.96
C THR A 254 -10.69 -6.43 -16.71
N HIS A 255 -10.21 -5.23 -17.02
CA HIS A 255 -11.06 -4.06 -17.13
C HIS A 255 -11.86 -4.15 -18.44
N THR A 256 -13.17 -4.44 -18.35
CA THR A 256 -14.10 -4.49 -19.49
C THR A 256 -15.20 -3.48 -19.31
#